data_AF-A0A5C8BLJ1-F1
#
_entry.id   AF-A0A5C8BLJ1-F1
#
_cell.length_a   1.000
_cell.length_b   1.000
_cell.length_c   1.000
_cell.angle_alpha   90.00
_cell.angle_beta   90.00
_cell.angle_gamma   90.00
#
_symmetry.space_group_name_H-M   'P 1'
#
loop_
_entity.id
_entity.type
_entity.pdbx_description
1 polymer ?
#
loop_
_entity_poly.entity_id
_entity_poly.type
_entity_poly.pdbx_seq_one_letter_code
_entity_poly.pdbx_strand_id
1 'polypeptide(L)'
;MTYCVAIKIKEGLIFASDSRTNAGIDNISVFCKTSRFEIAGERQIFLLNAGNLGTTQEVVSLLRKEVERGAEHNILQLDSLFDVARKVGDTVREVIRRLPSSSSGIDFGCSFLVGGQIKGEGQRLFMVYAAGNFIEATKETPFFQIGELKYGKPILDRVINYDTPLGDAIKCALVSFDSTLRSNLSVGLPINLSHLPPQIINHEDGEIEIAKPMTTLIDESNELFQQLRQGWCDGLQYVFKTIPNLDWWKK
;
A
#
# COMPACT_ATOMS: atom_id res chain seq x y z
N MET A 1 -13.74 4.47 1.10
CA MET A 1 -13.83 3.27 1.99
C MET A 1 -12.61 2.36 1.81
N THR A 2 -11.40 2.91 1.88
CA THR A 2 -10.14 2.15 1.80
C THR A 2 -8.99 3.10 2.13
N TYR A 3 -7.95 2.63 2.82
CA TYR A 3 -6.66 3.30 2.87
C TYR A 3 -5.52 2.29 2.74
N CYS A 4 -4.68 2.49 1.73
CA CYS A 4 -3.43 1.76 1.55
C CYS A 4 -2.27 2.73 1.41
N VAL A 5 -1.11 2.34 1.92
CA VAL A 5 0.17 3.06 1.75
C VAL A 5 1.26 2.06 1.44
N ALA A 6 2.17 2.44 0.53
CA ALA A 6 3.40 1.73 0.27
C ALA A 6 4.57 2.71 0.34
N ILE A 7 5.66 2.30 1.00
CA ILE A 7 6.84 3.13 1.26
C ILE A 7 8.07 2.39 0.74
N LYS A 8 8.93 3.08 0.00
CA LYS A 8 10.21 2.63 -0.53
C LYS A 8 11.34 3.41 0.13
N ILE A 9 12.02 2.75 1.05
CA ILE A 9 13.22 3.25 1.73
C ILE A 9 14.43 2.42 1.33
N LYS A 10 15.63 2.85 1.73
CA LYS A 10 16.86 2.10 1.53
C LYS A 10 16.81 0.69 2.13
N GLU A 11 16.15 0.53 3.28
CA GLU A 11 16.03 -0.74 4.02
C GLU A 11 14.90 -1.66 3.51
N GLY A 12 14.18 -1.29 2.44
CA GLY A 12 13.17 -2.15 1.86
C GLY A 12 11.90 -1.45 1.38
N LEU A 13 10.90 -2.27 1.08
CA LEU A 13 9.53 -1.84 0.84
C LEU A 13 8.65 -2.16 2.05
N ILE A 14 7.81 -1.21 2.44
CA ILE A 14 6.77 -1.40 3.46
C ILE A 14 5.42 -1.25 2.77
N PHE A 15 4.51 -2.17 3.05
CA PHE A 15 3.16 -2.20 2.52
C PHE A 15 2.18 -2.25 3.68
N ALA A 16 1.18 -1.38 3.68
CA ALA A 16 0.14 -1.41 4.68
C ALA A 16 -1.23 -1.10 4.08
N SER A 17 -2.21 -1.96 4.35
CA SER A 17 -3.59 -1.81 3.84
C SER A 17 -4.62 -2.08 4.93
N ASP A 18 -5.63 -1.22 5.04
CA ASP A 18 -6.83 -1.50 5.84
C ASP A 18 -7.70 -2.59 5.19
N SER A 19 -8.71 -3.09 5.89
CA SER A 19 -9.58 -4.15 5.39
C SER A 19 -11.06 -3.78 5.30
N ARG A 20 -11.49 -2.67 5.89
CA ARG A 20 -12.89 -2.22 5.82
C ARG A 20 -13.24 -1.84 4.39
N THR A 21 -14.34 -2.38 3.87
CA THR A 21 -14.70 -2.20 2.46
C THR A 21 -16.20 -2.02 2.30
N ASN A 22 -16.59 -1.17 1.36
CA ASN A 22 -17.98 -1.04 0.91
C ASN A 22 -18.31 -2.16 -0.09
N ALA A 23 -19.23 -3.05 0.27
CA ALA A 23 -19.73 -4.10 -0.60
C ALA A 23 -21.15 -3.82 -1.13
N GLY A 24 -21.70 -2.62 -0.87
CA GLY A 24 -23.04 -2.22 -1.28
C GLY A 24 -23.72 -1.31 -0.24
N ILE A 25 -24.93 -0.85 -0.57
CA ILE A 25 -25.76 -0.08 0.38
C ILE A 25 -25.93 -0.91 1.66
N ASP A 26 -25.56 -0.32 2.80
CA ASP A 26 -25.60 -0.92 4.14
C ASP A 26 -24.77 -2.22 4.32
N ASN A 27 -23.81 -2.49 3.43
CA ASN A 27 -22.94 -3.67 3.53
C ASN A 27 -21.47 -3.27 3.69
N ILE A 28 -21.04 -3.13 4.94
CA ILE A 28 -19.64 -2.92 5.31
C ILE A 28 -19.06 -4.24 5.78
N SER A 29 -18.01 -4.71 5.08
CA SER A 29 -17.39 -6.01 5.32
C SER A 29 -15.87 -5.91 5.37
N VAL A 30 -15.22 -6.99 5.79
CA VAL A 30 -13.75 -7.11 5.89
C VAL A 30 -13.23 -7.87 4.67
N PHE A 31 -12.42 -7.21 3.84
CA PHE A 31 -11.74 -7.83 2.70
C PHE A 31 -10.24 -7.53 2.73
N CYS A 32 -9.42 -8.53 2.46
CA CYS A 32 -7.98 -8.31 2.32
C CYS A 32 -7.70 -7.48 1.06
N LYS A 33 -6.98 -6.36 1.22
CA LYS A 33 -6.64 -5.46 0.11
C LYS A 33 -5.21 -5.63 -0.40
N THR A 34 -4.47 -6.58 0.15
CA THR A 34 -3.11 -6.93 -0.28
C THR A 34 -3.11 -8.31 -0.94
N SER A 35 -2.62 -8.39 -2.17
CA SER A 35 -2.35 -9.64 -2.89
C SER A 35 -0.86 -9.80 -3.14
N ARG A 36 -0.36 -11.03 -2.98
CA ARG A 36 1.03 -11.39 -3.24
C ARG A 36 1.12 -12.40 -4.38
N PHE A 37 2.07 -12.18 -5.28
CA PHE A 37 2.49 -13.11 -6.33
C PHE A 37 3.97 -13.38 -6.12
N GLU A 38 4.38 -14.65 -6.04
CA GLU A 38 5.75 -15.01 -5.73
C GLU A 38 6.25 -16.22 -6.51
N ILE A 39 7.55 -16.22 -6.78
CA ILE A 39 8.35 -17.41 -7.05
C ILE A 39 9.47 -17.39 -6.01
N ALA A 40 9.51 -18.42 -5.15
CA ALA A 40 10.45 -18.47 -4.04
C ALA A 40 11.91 -18.34 -4.53
N GLY A 41 12.65 -17.40 -3.95
CA GLY A 41 14.04 -17.12 -4.31
C GLY A 41 14.25 -16.33 -5.61
N GLU A 42 13.17 -15.96 -6.33
CA GLU A 42 13.29 -15.31 -7.64
C GLU A 42 12.44 -14.04 -7.80
N ARG A 43 11.22 -13.97 -7.27
CA ARG A 43 10.44 -12.71 -7.27
C ARG A 43 9.42 -12.63 -6.16
N GLN A 44 9.16 -11.40 -5.73
CA GLN A 44 8.12 -11.03 -4.78
C GLN A 44 7.38 -9.81 -5.32
N ILE A 45 6.08 -9.92 -5.57
CA ILE A 45 5.23 -8.85 -6.12
C ILE A 45 4.02 -8.66 -5.20
N PHE A 46 3.83 -7.44 -4.75
CA PHE A 46 2.71 -7.00 -3.93
C PHE A 46 1.79 -6.08 -4.73
N LEU A 47 0.48 -6.34 -4.65
CA LEU A 47 -0.59 -5.48 -5.16
C LEU A 47 -1.48 -5.04 -4.00
N LEU A 48 -1.53 -3.73 -3.73
CA LEU A 48 -2.52 -3.14 -2.81
C LEU A 48 -3.59 -2.46 -3.63
N ASN A 49 -4.86 -2.60 -3.27
CA ASN A 49 -5.98 -2.11 -4.08
C ASN A 49 -6.93 -1.18 -3.33
N ALA A 50 -7.50 -0.21 -4.06
CA ALA A 50 -8.52 0.71 -3.57
C ALA A 50 -9.50 1.10 -4.69
N GLY A 51 -10.74 1.41 -4.32
CA GLY A 51 -11.80 1.81 -5.25
C GLY A 51 -12.94 0.80 -5.26
N ASN A 52 -13.56 0.60 -6.42
CA ASN A 52 -14.67 -0.33 -6.59
C ASN A 52 -14.23 -1.78 -6.31
N LEU A 53 -14.85 -2.43 -5.32
CA LEU A 53 -14.49 -3.79 -4.89
C LEU A 53 -14.66 -4.84 -6.00
N GLY A 54 -15.73 -4.74 -6.80
CA GLY A 54 -15.97 -5.67 -7.92
C GLY A 54 -14.86 -5.54 -8.96
N THR A 55 -14.51 -4.30 -9.33
CA THR A 55 -13.41 -4.03 -10.27
C THR A 55 -12.07 -4.54 -9.73
N THR A 56 -11.72 -4.26 -8.47
CA THR A 56 -10.42 -4.69 -7.92
C THR A 56 -10.32 -6.21 -7.79
N GLN A 57 -11.40 -6.88 -7.38
CA GLN A 57 -11.45 -8.34 -7.31
C GLN A 57 -11.33 -8.99 -8.68
N GLU A 58 -12.01 -8.46 -9.70
CA GLU A 58 -11.90 -9.00 -11.07
C GLU A 58 -10.47 -8.88 -11.59
N VAL A 59 -9.83 -7.71 -11.44
CA VAL A 59 -8.43 -7.51 -11.84
C VAL A 59 -7.49 -8.53 -11.19
N VAL A 60 -7.55 -8.66 -9.85
CA VAL A 60 -6.71 -9.63 -9.13
C VAL A 60 -7.01 -11.07 -9.55
N SER A 61 -8.29 -11.39 -9.76
CA SER A 61 -8.71 -12.74 -10.16
C SER A 61 -8.24 -13.11 -11.57
N LEU A 62 -8.27 -12.17 -12.51
CA LEU A 62 -7.75 -12.40 -13.86
C LEU A 62 -6.24 -12.67 -13.82
N LEU A 63 -5.47 -11.86 -13.09
CA LEU A 63 -4.03 -12.06 -12.92
C LEU A 63 -3.71 -13.43 -12.28
N ARG A 64 -4.47 -13.85 -11.27
CA ARG A 64 -4.32 -15.19 -10.66
C ARG A 64 -4.66 -16.31 -11.64
N LYS A 65 -5.76 -16.19 -12.38
CA LYS A 65 -6.16 -17.20 -13.39
C LYS A 65 -5.13 -17.36 -14.50
N GLU A 66 -4.48 -16.28 -14.93
CA GLU A 66 -3.38 -16.35 -15.90
C GLU A 66 -2.21 -17.18 -15.35
N VAL A 67 -1.82 -16.95 -14.09
CA VAL A 67 -0.78 -17.74 -13.41
C VAL A 67 -1.19 -19.21 -13.28
N GLU A 68 -2.40 -19.48 -12.79
CA GLU A 68 -2.91 -20.85 -12.59
C GLU A 68 -2.99 -21.66 -13.90
N ARG A 69 -3.27 -20.99 -15.01
CA ARG A 69 -3.35 -21.60 -16.34
C ARG A 69 -1.99 -21.71 -17.03
N GLY A 70 -0.92 -21.19 -16.43
CA GLY A 70 0.38 -21.09 -17.07
C GLY A 70 0.34 -20.26 -18.36
N ALA A 71 -0.51 -19.24 -18.42
CA ALA A 71 -0.61 -18.37 -19.59
C ALA A 71 0.73 -17.69 -19.86
N GLU A 72 1.12 -17.57 -21.13
CA GLU A 72 2.32 -16.83 -21.51
C GLU A 72 2.22 -15.36 -21.05
N HIS A 73 3.35 -14.79 -20.61
CA HIS A 73 3.43 -13.40 -20.14
C HIS A 73 2.47 -13.08 -18.99
N ASN A 74 2.18 -14.06 -18.13
CA ASN A 74 1.50 -13.79 -16.85
C ASN A 74 2.42 -13.00 -15.91
N ILE A 75 1.86 -12.44 -14.85
CA ILE A 75 2.57 -11.54 -13.91
C ILE A 75 3.85 -12.14 -13.28
N LEU A 76 3.96 -13.48 -13.20
CA LEU A 76 5.13 -14.19 -12.68
C LEU A 76 6.18 -14.56 -13.75
N GLN A 77 5.94 -14.22 -15.02
CA GLN A 77 6.85 -14.51 -16.13
C GLN A 77 7.44 -13.24 -16.77
N LEU A 78 7.02 -12.06 -16.34
CA LEU A 78 7.50 -10.78 -16.89
C LEU A 78 8.94 -10.48 -16.44
N ASP A 79 9.69 -9.76 -17.28
CA ASP A 79 11.13 -9.51 -17.06
C ASP A 79 11.42 -8.38 -16.06
N SER A 80 10.47 -7.48 -15.84
CA SER A 80 10.66 -6.32 -14.97
C SER A 80 9.39 -5.93 -14.20
N LEU A 81 9.54 -5.26 -13.06
CA LEU A 81 8.40 -4.70 -12.33
C LEU A 81 7.70 -3.57 -13.09
N PHE A 82 8.37 -2.93 -14.05
CA PHE A 82 7.72 -2.00 -14.95
C PHE A 82 6.71 -2.71 -15.86
N ASP A 83 7.07 -3.87 -16.39
CA ASP A 83 6.15 -4.70 -17.18
C ASP A 83 5.01 -5.25 -16.33
N VAL A 84 5.29 -5.59 -15.06
CA VAL A 84 4.25 -5.94 -14.08
C VAL A 84 3.27 -4.78 -13.88
N ALA A 85 3.76 -3.55 -13.68
CA ALA A 85 2.89 -2.37 -13.52
C ALA A 85 2.06 -2.10 -14.80
N ARG A 86 2.66 -2.27 -15.98
CA ARG A 86 1.96 -2.19 -17.27
C ARG A 86 0.87 -3.25 -17.39
N LYS A 87 1.17 -4.52 -17.09
CA LYS A 87 0.21 -5.62 -17.12
C LYS A 87 -0.98 -5.35 -16.19
N VAL A 88 -0.73 -4.89 -14.96
CA VAL A 88 -1.80 -4.50 -14.02
C VAL A 88 -2.66 -3.37 -14.62
N GLY A 89 -2.04 -2.35 -15.21
CA GLY A 89 -2.74 -1.26 -15.90
C GLY A 89 -3.59 -1.73 -17.09
N ASP A 90 -3.07 -2.68 -17.89
CA ASP A 90 -3.80 -3.30 -19.00
C ASP A 90 -5.03 -4.06 -18.52
N THR A 91 -4.88 -4.86 -17.46
CA THR A 91 -5.99 -5.60 -16.84
C THR A 91 -7.03 -4.64 -16.24
N VAL A 92 -6.62 -3.53 -15.61
CA VAL A 92 -7.53 -2.48 -15.15
C VAL A 92 -8.37 -1.93 -16.31
N ARG A 93 -7.73 -1.59 -17.44
CA ARG A 93 -8.43 -1.09 -18.63
C ARG A 93 -9.38 -2.13 -19.23
N GLU A 94 -8.97 -3.39 -19.25
CA GLU A 94 -9.79 -4.50 -19.73
C GLU A 94 -11.08 -4.63 -18.91
N VAL A 95 -10.97 -4.66 -17.59
CA VAL A 95 -12.12 -4.77 -16.68
C VAL A 95 -13.03 -3.55 -16.81
N ILE A 96 -12.48 -2.33 -16.75
CA ILE A 96 -13.29 -1.10 -16.85
C ILE A 96 -14.04 -1.02 -18.19
N ARG A 97 -13.45 -1.47 -19.30
CA ARG A 97 -14.09 -1.44 -20.63
C ARG A 97 -15.31 -2.36 -20.73
N ARG A 98 -15.40 -3.41 -19.91
CA ARG A 98 -16.54 -4.34 -19.88
C ARG A 98 -17.74 -3.78 -19.10
N LEU A 99 -17.50 -2.81 -18.23
CA LEU A 99 -18.52 -2.24 -17.38
C LEU A 99 -19.34 -1.20 -18.15
N PRO A 100 -20.64 -1.02 -17.80
CA PRO A 100 -21.47 -0.03 -18.47
C PRO A 100 -20.88 1.38 -18.34
N SER A 101 -21.09 2.21 -19.36
CA SER A 101 -20.61 3.59 -19.38
C SER A 101 -21.07 4.37 -18.14
N SER A 102 -20.24 5.32 -17.70
CA SER A 102 -20.41 6.17 -16.51
C SER A 102 -21.70 7.03 -16.46
N SER A 103 -22.55 6.93 -17.48
CA SER A 103 -23.92 7.48 -17.50
C SER A 103 -24.83 6.93 -16.40
N SER A 104 -24.44 5.84 -15.72
CA SER A 104 -25.17 5.25 -14.59
C SER A 104 -24.94 5.94 -13.23
N GLY A 105 -24.03 6.92 -13.14
CA GLY A 105 -23.68 7.59 -11.88
C GLY A 105 -22.87 6.75 -10.90
N ILE A 106 -22.49 5.53 -11.28
CA ILE A 106 -21.67 4.61 -10.48
C ILE A 106 -20.20 4.78 -10.88
N ASP A 107 -19.33 4.97 -9.88
CA ASP A 107 -17.88 4.96 -10.09
C ASP A 107 -17.33 3.53 -10.02
N PHE A 108 -16.84 3.05 -11.17
CA PHE A 108 -16.16 1.76 -11.30
C PHE A 108 -14.63 1.87 -11.22
N GLY A 109 -14.12 3.08 -10.95
CA GLY A 109 -12.71 3.37 -10.84
C GLY A 109 -12.03 2.56 -9.73
N CYS A 110 -10.78 2.20 -10.00
CA CYS A 110 -9.89 1.58 -9.02
C CYS A 110 -8.45 2.07 -9.21
N SER A 111 -7.63 1.82 -8.21
CA SER A 111 -6.20 2.12 -8.23
C SER A 111 -5.43 1.01 -7.53
N PHE A 112 -4.17 0.84 -7.93
CA PHE A 112 -3.30 -0.16 -7.35
C PHE A 112 -1.95 0.44 -6.98
N LEU A 113 -1.40 0.01 -5.84
CA LEU A 113 0.03 0.12 -5.58
C LEU A 113 0.68 -1.21 -5.97
N VAL A 114 1.71 -1.14 -6.78
CA VAL A 114 2.43 -2.31 -7.31
C VAL A 114 3.87 -2.19 -6.87
N GLY A 115 4.35 -3.06 -5.99
CA GLY A 115 5.73 -3.00 -5.53
C GLY A 115 6.32 -4.37 -5.29
N GLY A 116 7.64 -4.48 -5.32
CA GLY A 116 8.28 -5.77 -5.17
C GLY A 116 9.76 -5.76 -5.54
N GLN A 117 10.26 -6.96 -5.86
CA GLN A 117 11.57 -7.17 -6.46
C GLN A 117 11.60 -8.45 -7.29
N ILE A 118 12.38 -8.44 -8.38
CA ILE A 118 12.68 -9.58 -9.25
C ILE A 118 14.20 -9.79 -9.23
N LYS A 119 14.68 -11.04 -9.25
CA LYS A 119 16.10 -11.36 -9.11
C LYS A 119 16.95 -10.59 -10.12
N GLY A 120 17.90 -9.80 -9.64
CA GLY A 120 18.75 -8.94 -10.46
C GLY A 120 18.18 -7.55 -10.78
N GLU A 121 16.91 -7.28 -10.47
CA GLU A 121 16.30 -5.95 -10.51
C GLU A 121 16.22 -5.34 -9.10
N GLY A 122 16.52 -4.04 -8.96
CA GLY A 122 16.31 -3.34 -7.69
C GLY A 122 14.83 -3.31 -7.27
N GLN A 123 14.57 -2.96 -6.01
CA GLN A 123 13.20 -2.76 -5.54
C GLN A 123 12.53 -1.59 -6.24
N ARG A 124 11.29 -1.80 -6.71
CA ARG A 124 10.48 -0.77 -7.37
C ARG A 124 9.08 -0.73 -6.80
N LEU A 125 8.48 0.45 -6.91
CA LEU A 125 7.15 0.74 -6.38
C LEU A 125 6.45 1.69 -7.36
N PHE A 126 5.24 1.32 -7.78
CA PHE A 126 4.43 2.05 -8.73
C PHE A 126 3.04 2.32 -8.16
N MET A 127 2.41 3.36 -8.69
CA MET A 127 0.98 3.63 -8.49
C MET A 127 0.29 3.61 -9.85
N VAL A 128 -0.61 2.65 -10.03
CA VAL A 128 -1.44 2.46 -11.22
C VAL A 128 -2.77 3.18 -11.02
N TYR A 129 -3.09 4.10 -11.92
CA TYR A 129 -4.33 4.87 -11.92
C TYR A 129 -5.48 4.11 -12.60
N ALA A 130 -6.72 4.59 -12.40
CA ALA A 130 -7.90 4.04 -13.06
C ALA A 130 -7.84 4.06 -14.60
N ALA A 131 -7.05 4.97 -15.18
CA ALA A 131 -6.81 5.01 -16.62
C ALA A 131 -5.81 3.95 -17.13
N GLY A 132 -5.23 3.15 -16.23
CA GLY A 132 -4.25 2.10 -16.51
C GLY A 132 -2.82 2.59 -16.76
N ASN A 133 -2.58 3.91 -16.78
CA ASN A 133 -1.22 4.45 -16.70
C ASN A 133 -0.71 4.42 -15.26
N PHE A 134 0.58 4.67 -15.07
CA PHE A 134 1.22 4.60 -13.76
C PHE A 134 2.41 5.56 -13.62
N ILE A 135 2.78 5.83 -12.38
CA ILE A 135 4.03 6.50 -11.99
C ILE A 135 4.86 5.61 -11.08
N GLU A 136 6.16 5.90 -10.96
CA GLU A 136 7.11 5.18 -10.11
C GLU A 136 7.61 6.04 -8.96
N ALA A 137 7.82 5.43 -7.79
CA ALA A 137 8.40 6.09 -6.62
C ALA A 137 9.89 6.31 -6.81
N THR A 138 10.34 7.51 -6.48
CA THR A 138 11.75 7.92 -6.51
C THR A 138 12.28 8.12 -5.09
N LYS A 139 13.54 8.55 -4.95
CA LYS A 139 14.08 8.91 -3.63
C LYS A 139 13.40 10.15 -3.06
N GLU A 140 13.04 11.09 -3.93
CA GLU A 140 12.37 12.36 -3.60
C GLU A 140 10.88 12.13 -3.30
N THR A 141 10.26 11.13 -3.92
CA THR A 141 8.88 10.71 -3.63
C THR A 141 8.84 9.22 -3.25
N PRO A 142 9.26 8.87 -2.02
CA PRO A 142 9.49 7.49 -1.62
C PRO A 142 8.23 6.75 -1.16
N PHE A 143 7.03 7.33 -1.27
CA PHE A 143 5.80 6.64 -0.88
C PHE A 143 4.63 7.01 -1.77
N PHE A 144 3.65 6.11 -1.83
CA PHE A 144 2.35 6.35 -2.45
C PHE A 144 1.22 5.92 -1.53
N GLN A 145 0.07 6.56 -1.70
CA GLN A 145 -1.17 6.29 -0.99
C GLN A 145 -2.31 6.15 -1.99
N ILE A 146 -3.26 5.26 -1.70
CA ILE A 146 -4.52 5.12 -2.45
C ILE A 146 -5.71 5.01 -1.50
N GLY A 147 -6.89 5.46 -1.95
CA GLY A 147 -8.10 5.59 -1.13
C GLY A 147 -8.16 6.90 -0.34
N GLU A 148 -8.50 6.85 0.95
CA GLU A 148 -8.69 7.99 1.86
C GLU A 148 -7.37 8.59 2.36
N LEU A 149 -6.54 9.07 1.43
CA LEU A 149 -5.15 9.47 1.68
C LEU A 149 -4.95 10.76 2.49
N LYS A 150 -5.94 11.65 2.59
CA LYS A 150 -5.77 13.02 3.11
C LYS A 150 -5.40 13.08 4.60
N TYR A 151 -5.95 12.18 5.41
CA TYR A 151 -5.80 12.23 6.88
C TYR A 151 -4.42 11.77 7.34
N GLY A 152 -3.90 10.72 6.70
CA GLY A 152 -2.62 10.12 7.03
C GLY A 152 -1.41 10.75 6.33
N LYS A 153 -1.61 11.57 5.29
CA LYS A 153 -0.51 12.18 4.51
C LYS A 153 0.40 13.11 5.32
N PRO A 154 -0.10 14.01 6.20
CA PRO A 154 0.75 15.01 6.84
C PRO A 154 1.85 14.46 7.76
N ILE A 155 1.70 13.24 8.31
CA ILE A 155 2.78 12.61 9.09
C ILE A 155 3.82 11.97 8.19
N LEU A 156 3.40 11.36 7.08
CA LEU A 156 4.30 10.78 6.07
C LEU A 156 5.20 11.88 5.48
N ASP A 157 4.61 13.02 5.09
CA ASP A 157 5.35 14.17 4.54
C ASP A 157 6.39 14.74 5.51
N ARG A 158 6.19 14.60 6.83
CA ARG A 158 7.07 15.17 7.85
C ARG A 158 8.22 14.25 8.26
N VAL A 159 8.06 12.93 8.08
CA VAL A 159 8.94 11.91 8.68
C VAL A 159 9.61 11.05 7.63
N ILE A 160 8.90 10.68 6.56
CA ILE A 160 9.38 9.73 5.57
C ILE A 160 10.27 10.43 4.54
N ASN A 161 11.47 9.90 4.40
CA ASN A 161 12.39 10.12 3.29
C ASN A 161 13.07 8.77 2.95
N TYR A 162 13.85 8.71 1.86
CA TYR A 162 14.48 7.46 1.41
C TYR A 162 15.42 6.82 2.45
N ASP A 163 16.03 7.62 3.32
CA ASP A 163 16.99 7.18 4.35
C ASP A 163 16.33 7.00 5.73
N THR A 164 15.00 7.13 5.85
CA THR A 164 14.29 6.86 7.11
C THR A 164 14.54 5.41 7.56
N PRO A 165 14.96 5.18 8.83
CA PRO A 165 15.15 3.83 9.35
C PRO A 165 13.87 2.99 9.30
N LEU A 166 13.99 1.68 9.07
CA LEU A 166 12.83 0.78 8.91
C LEU A 166 11.82 0.89 10.08
N GLY A 167 12.31 0.88 11.32
CA GLY A 167 11.46 0.96 12.50
C GLY A 167 10.65 2.25 12.56
N ASP A 168 11.24 3.38 12.15
CA ASP A 168 10.56 4.67 12.11
C ASP A 168 9.57 4.77 10.94
N ALA A 169 9.90 4.17 9.79
CA ALA A 169 8.99 4.13 8.65
C ALA A 169 7.74 3.27 8.94
N ILE A 170 7.90 2.12 9.58
CA ILE A 170 6.78 1.27 10.04
C ILE A 170 5.93 2.04 11.05
N LYS A 171 6.55 2.65 12.07
CA LYS A 171 5.87 3.46 13.08
C LYS A 171 5.08 4.60 12.45
N CYS A 172 5.69 5.32 11.49
CA CYS A 172 5.05 6.40 10.76
C CYS A 172 3.85 5.91 9.93
N ALA A 173 3.95 4.77 9.27
CA ALA A 173 2.82 4.15 8.57
C ALA A 173 1.66 3.87 9.55
N LEU A 174 1.94 3.31 10.72
CA LEU A 174 0.91 3.02 11.73
C LEU A 174 0.29 4.29 12.34
N VAL A 175 1.07 5.34 12.58
CA VAL A 175 0.53 6.66 13.00
C VAL A 175 -0.34 7.29 11.89
N SER A 176 0.05 7.10 10.63
CA SER A 176 -0.75 7.50 9.46
C SER A 176 -2.10 6.79 9.44
N PHE A 177 -2.13 5.49 9.78
CA PHE A 177 -3.38 4.74 9.97
C PHE A 177 -4.19 5.23 11.17
N ASP A 178 -3.59 5.47 12.34
CA ASP A 178 -4.32 5.96 13.53
C ASP A 178 -5.07 7.27 13.23
N SER A 179 -4.38 8.22 12.60
CA SER A 179 -4.96 9.51 12.20
C SER A 179 -6.17 9.32 11.27
N THR A 180 -6.05 8.39 10.33
CA THR A 180 -7.09 8.08 9.34
C THR A 180 -8.28 7.34 9.97
N LEU A 181 -8.02 6.31 10.78
CA LEU A 181 -9.03 5.53 11.50
C LEU A 181 -9.88 6.41 12.43
N ARG A 182 -9.25 7.37 13.12
CA ARG A 182 -9.94 8.32 14.01
C ARG A 182 -10.83 9.30 13.26
N SER A 183 -10.48 9.64 12.02
CA SER A 183 -11.08 10.76 11.28
C SER A 183 -12.01 10.33 10.15
N ASN A 184 -12.00 9.05 9.76
CA ASN A 184 -12.80 8.55 8.65
C ASN A 184 -13.23 7.09 8.90
N LEU A 185 -14.54 6.89 9.15
CA LEU A 185 -15.14 5.58 9.44
C LEU A 185 -15.06 4.59 8.26
N SER A 186 -14.74 5.07 7.07
CA SER A 186 -14.63 4.24 5.87
C SER A 186 -13.34 3.42 5.81
N VAL A 187 -12.40 3.70 6.72
CA VAL A 187 -11.15 2.95 6.93
C VAL A 187 -11.28 2.16 8.22
N GLY A 188 -10.79 0.93 8.26
CA GLY A 188 -10.95 0.08 9.43
C GLY A 188 -9.99 -1.09 9.53
N LEU A 189 -9.81 -1.56 10.76
CA LEU A 189 -9.03 -2.74 11.11
C LEU A 189 -9.67 -4.03 10.57
N PRO A 190 -8.90 -5.12 10.45
CA PRO A 190 -7.43 -5.17 10.62
C PRO A 190 -6.60 -4.46 9.54
N ILE A 191 -5.35 -4.10 9.88
CA ILE A 191 -4.33 -3.63 8.94
C ILE A 191 -3.43 -4.82 8.58
N ASN A 192 -3.29 -5.12 7.29
CA ASN A 192 -2.25 -6.01 6.80
C ASN A 192 -0.97 -5.19 6.60
N LEU A 193 0.10 -5.52 7.34
CA LEU A 193 1.40 -4.84 7.28
C LEU A 193 2.47 -5.84 6.82
N SER A 194 3.19 -5.51 5.75
CA SER A 194 4.30 -6.30 5.24
C SER A 194 5.57 -5.45 5.06
N HIS A 195 6.72 -6.05 5.35
CA HIS A 195 8.03 -5.53 4.99
C HIS A 195 8.73 -6.51 4.05
N LEU A 196 9.22 -6.00 2.92
CA LEU A 196 10.06 -6.73 1.97
C LEU A 196 11.47 -6.12 2.02
N PRO A 197 12.45 -6.80 2.65
CA PRO A 197 13.84 -6.35 2.64
C PRO A 197 14.44 -6.43 1.23
N PRO A 198 15.48 -5.62 0.95
CA PRO A 198 16.20 -5.67 -0.32
C PRO A 198 16.87 -7.04 -0.54
N GLN A 199 17.17 -7.35 -1.79
CA GLN A 199 17.89 -8.57 -2.16
C GLN A 199 19.29 -8.56 -1.55
N ILE A 200 19.76 -9.74 -1.15
CA ILE A 200 21.12 -9.94 -0.65
C ILE A 200 21.98 -10.44 -1.80
N ILE A 201 23.13 -9.81 -2.02
CA ILE A 201 24.11 -10.24 -3.02
C ILE A 201 25.29 -10.83 -2.26
N ASN A 202 25.51 -12.13 -2.41
CA ASN A 202 26.67 -12.81 -1.86
C ASN A 202 27.92 -12.37 -2.63
N HIS A 203 28.89 -11.79 -1.92
CA HIS A 203 30.09 -11.23 -2.54
C HIS A 203 31.07 -12.30 -3.07
N GLU A 204 30.95 -13.55 -2.61
CA GLU A 204 31.88 -14.63 -2.97
C GLU A 204 31.53 -15.29 -4.32
N ASP A 205 30.25 -15.53 -4.58
CA ASP A 205 29.74 -16.24 -5.76
C ASP A 205 28.82 -15.40 -6.66
N GLY A 206 28.44 -14.19 -6.21
CA GLY A 206 27.51 -13.32 -6.92
C GLY A 206 26.06 -13.80 -6.84
N GLU A 207 25.74 -14.79 -5.99
CA GLU A 207 24.38 -15.27 -5.83
C GLU A 207 23.49 -14.17 -5.24
N ILE A 208 22.31 -14.05 -5.83
CA ILE A 208 21.29 -13.11 -5.40
C ILE A 208 20.18 -13.87 -4.70
N GLU A 209 19.97 -13.56 -3.42
CA GLU A 209 18.90 -14.10 -2.60
C GLU A 209 17.77 -13.08 -2.43
N ILE A 210 16.55 -13.53 -2.71
CA ILE A 210 15.34 -12.77 -2.39
C ILE A 210 14.77 -13.28 -1.08
N ALA A 211 14.93 -12.47 -0.04
CA ALA A 211 14.41 -12.74 1.28
C ALA A 211 12.87 -12.79 1.29
N LYS A 212 12.33 -13.65 2.15
CA LYS A 212 10.88 -13.75 2.39
C LYS A 212 10.38 -12.48 3.07
N PRO A 213 9.23 -11.92 2.64
CA PRO A 213 8.65 -10.78 3.31
C PRO A 213 8.13 -11.16 4.70
N MET A 214 8.29 -10.26 5.66
CA MET A 214 7.68 -10.36 6.98
C MET A 214 6.30 -9.74 6.91
N THR A 215 5.26 -10.43 7.39
CA THR A 215 3.87 -9.94 7.35
C THR A 215 3.20 -10.16 8.69
N THR A 216 2.44 -9.18 9.14
CA THR A 216 1.62 -9.26 10.34
C THR A 216 0.24 -8.64 10.09
N LEU A 217 -0.75 -9.13 10.83
CA LEU A 217 -2.09 -8.58 10.85
C LEU A 217 -2.28 -7.83 12.16
N ILE A 218 -2.62 -6.55 12.07
CA ILE A 218 -2.83 -5.68 13.22
C ILE A 218 -4.34 -5.49 13.37
N ASP A 219 -4.94 -6.13 14.35
CA ASP A 219 -6.34 -5.97 14.71
C ASP A 219 -6.51 -5.08 15.95
N GLU A 220 -7.74 -5.02 16.47
CA GLU A 220 -8.07 -4.23 17.65
C GLU A 220 -7.37 -4.69 18.93
N SER A 221 -6.97 -5.97 19.00
CA SER A 221 -6.33 -6.58 20.17
C SER A 221 -4.81 -6.40 20.20
N ASN A 222 -4.20 -5.86 19.14
CA ASN A 222 -2.76 -5.71 19.05
C ASN A 222 -2.21 -4.68 20.07
N GLU A 223 -1.58 -5.17 21.14
CA GLU A 223 -1.08 -4.35 22.25
C GLU A 223 -0.06 -3.29 21.80
N LEU A 224 0.86 -3.64 20.91
CA LEU A 224 1.88 -2.70 20.42
C LEU A 224 1.25 -1.55 19.63
N PHE A 225 0.23 -1.83 18.83
CA PHE A 225 -0.50 -0.80 18.11
C PHE A 225 -1.30 0.09 19.08
N GLN A 226 -1.94 -0.48 20.10
CA GLN A 226 -2.62 0.30 21.14
C GLN A 226 -1.65 1.22 21.89
N GLN A 227 -0.48 0.71 22.31
CA GLN A 227 0.56 1.49 22.94
C GLN A 227 1.06 2.62 22.05
N LEU A 228 1.29 2.35 20.76
CA LEU A 228 1.68 3.36 19.77
C LEU A 228 0.62 4.48 19.67
N ARG A 229 -0.66 4.12 19.56
CA ARG A 229 -1.77 5.08 19.46
C ARG A 229 -1.88 5.95 20.71
N GLN A 230 -1.74 5.35 21.89
CA GLN A 230 -1.81 6.07 23.16
C GLN A 230 -0.61 7.01 23.31
N GLY A 231 0.61 6.51 23.13
CA GLY A 231 1.83 7.31 23.23
C GLY A 231 1.88 8.46 22.22
N TRP A 232 1.39 8.24 20.99
CA TRP A 232 1.28 9.30 19.99
C TRP A 232 0.28 10.40 20.41
N CYS A 233 -0.90 10.00 20.91
CA CYS A 233 -1.92 10.93 21.38
C CYS A 233 -1.40 11.78 22.56
N ASP A 234 -0.78 11.14 23.55
CA ASP A 234 -0.25 11.82 24.74
C ASP A 234 0.90 12.77 24.37
N GLY A 235 1.80 12.33 23.49
CA GLY A 235 2.89 13.15 22.98
C GLY A 235 2.39 14.40 22.25
N LEU A 236 1.37 14.27 21.38
CA LEU A 236 0.77 15.41 20.69
C LEU A 236 0.12 16.39 21.66
N GLN A 237 -0.62 15.91 22.66
CA GLN A 237 -1.23 16.76 23.68
C GLN A 237 -0.18 17.49 24.52
N TYR A 238 0.91 16.81 24.85
CA TYR A 238 2.03 17.41 25.56
C TYR A 238 2.66 18.55 24.74
N VAL A 239 3.06 18.28 23.49
CA VAL A 239 3.64 19.30 22.60
C VAL A 239 2.68 20.46 22.39
N PHE A 240 1.38 20.20 22.20
CA PHE A 240 0.40 21.27 22.03
C PHE A 240 0.32 22.21 23.25
N LYS A 241 0.39 21.66 24.47
CA LYS A 241 0.37 22.44 25.73
C LYS A 241 1.63 23.27 25.93
N THR A 242 2.77 22.91 25.31
CA THR A 242 4.02 23.69 25.43
C THR A 242 4.13 24.82 24.41
N ILE A 243 3.25 24.85 23.40
CA ILE A 243 3.20 25.96 22.44
C ILE A 243 2.66 27.21 23.16
N PRO A 244 3.37 28.36 23.13
CA PRO A 244 2.89 29.58 23.76
C PRO A 244 1.53 30.02 23.23
N ASN A 245 0.65 30.48 24.13
CA ASN A 245 -0.61 31.08 23.74
C ASN A 245 -0.36 32.36 22.92
N LEU A 246 -0.99 32.46 21.76
CA LEU A 246 -1.00 33.68 20.97
C LEU A 246 -2.08 34.61 21.53
N ASP A 247 -1.75 35.40 22.55
CA ASP A 247 -2.70 36.28 23.25
C ASP A 247 -3.06 37.57 22.45
N TRP A 248 -3.08 37.51 21.11
CA TRP A 248 -3.32 38.69 20.26
C TRP A 248 -4.70 39.32 20.43
N TRP A 249 -5.64 38.61 21.06
CA TRP A 249 -7.00 39.07 21.38
C TRP A 249 -7.14 39.62 22.80
N LYS A 250 -6.11 39.55 23.66
CA LYS A 250 -6.13 40.16 24.99
C LYS A 250 -5.72 41.64 24.85
N LYS A 251 -6.72 42.50 24.67
CA LYS A 251 -6.57 43.96 24.81
C LYS A 251 -6.61 44.37 26.27
#